data_AF-A0A925KPR2-F1
#
_entry.id   AF-A0A925KPR2-F1
#
_cell.length_a   1.000
_cell.length_b   1.000
_cell.length_c   1.000
_cell.angle_alpha   90.00
_cell.angle_beta   90.00
_cell.angle_gamma   90.00
#
_symmetry.space_group_name_H-M   'P 1'
#
loop_
_entity.id
_entity.type
_entity.pdbx_description
1 polymer ?
#
loop_
_entity_poly.entity_id
_entity_poly.type
_entity_poly.pdbx_seq_one_letter_code
_entity_poly.pdbx_strand_id
1 'polypeptide(L)' 'MNENWLGKVNWTQNGLVPAIAQEAGSNKVLMLAWMKRDALKRTVETGEAVYWSRSRRKLWRKC' A
#
# COMPACT_ATOMS: atom_id res chain seq x y z
N MET A 1 18.16 9.44 2.04
CA MET A 1 16.89 9.50 1.29
C MET A 1 15.83 10.00 2.27
N ASN A 2 15.23 11.16 2.04
CA ASN A 2 14.26 11.74 2.97
C ASN A 2 12.96 10.92 2.98
N GLU A 3 12.79 10.05 3.98
CA GLU A 3 11.58 9.25 4.24
C GLU A 3 10.36 10.11 4.68
N ASN A 4 10.47 11.44 4.59
CA ASN A 4 9.45 12.43 4.96
C ASN A 4 8.09 12.22 4.27
N TRP A 5 8.06 11.60 3.09
CA TRP A 5 6.81 11.35 2.37
C TRP A 5 5.91 10.32 3.07
N LEU A 6 6.48 9.34 3.80
CA LEU A 6 5.71 8.40 4.61
C LEU A 6 4.99 9.10 5.77
N GLY A 7 5.54 10.21 6.27
CA GLY A 7 4.93 11.05 7.30
C GLY A 7 3.77 11.91 6.79
N LYS A 8 3.68 12.16 5.48
CA LYS A 8 2.56 12.89 4.86
C LYS A 8 1.31 12.03 4.68
N VAL A 9 1.45 10.71 4.73
CA VAL A 9 0.32 9.78 4.59
C VAL A 9 -0.49 9.77 5.88
N ASN A 10 -1.82 9.90 5.75
CA ASN A 10 -2.71 9.83 6.90
C ASN A 10 -2.92 8.36 7.30
N TRP A 11 -2.21 7.94 8.35
CA TRP A 11 -2.28 6.57 8.86
C TRP A 11 -3.44 6.46 9.86
N THR A 12 -4.22 5.39 9.74
CA THR A 12 -5.20 5.03 10.77
C THR A 12 -4.51 4.69 12.10
N GLN A 13 -5.27 4.63 13.21
CA GLN A 13 -4.77 4.28 14.54
C GLN A 13 -3.96 2.96 14.58
N ASN A 14 -4.24 2.03 13.65
CA ASN A 14 -3.54 0.75 13.54
C ASN A 14 -2.29 0.81 12.63
N GLY A 15 -1.89 2.00 12.18
CA GLY A 15 -0.78 2.20 11.26
C GLY A 15 -1.07 1.68 9.85
N LEU A 16 -2.35 1.64 9.45
CA LEU A 16 -2.80 1.17 8.14
C LEU A 16 -3.27 2.35 7.29
N VAL A 17 -3.02 2.28 5.98
CA VAL A 17 -3.55 3.21 4.99
C VAL A 17 -4.38 2.43 3.95
N PRO A 18 -5.57 2.92 3.55
CA PRO A 18 -6.29 2.36 2.42
C PRO A 18 -5.57 2.72 1.11
N ALA A 19 -5.35 1.72 0.26
CA ALA A 19 -4.75 1.86 -1.06
C ALA A 19 -5.73 1.34 -2.12
N ILE A 20 -5.98 2.16 -3.14
CA ILE A 20 -6.85 1.81 -4.27
C ILE A 20 -5.95 1.55 -5.47
N ALA A 21 -6.01 0.34 -6.01
CA ALA A 21 -5.36 0.02 -7.28
C ALA A 21 -6.30 0.34 -8.43
N GLN A 22 -5.82 1.15 -9.35
CA GLN A 22 -6.53 1.54 -10.57
C GLN A 22 -5.72 1.12 -11.78
N GLU A 23 -6.41 0.79 -12.86
CA GLU A 23 -5.79 0.55 -14.15
C GLU A 23 -5.36 1.88 -14.79
N ALA A 24 -4.11 1.96 -15.25
CA ALA A 24 -3.45 3.21 -15.62
C ALA A 24 -4.01 3.89 -16.90
N GLY A 25 -4.72 3.15 -17.75
CA GLY A 25 -5.35 3.67 -18.98
C GLY A 25 -6.86 3.94 -18.82
N SER A 26 -7.61 2.96 -18.32
CA SER A 26 -9.08 3.03 -18.25
C SER A 26 -9.60 3.72 -16.99
N ASN A 27 -8.73 4.08 -16.04
CA ASN A 27 -9.09 4.59 -14.71
C ASN A 27 -10.04 3.68 -13.92
N LYS A 28 -10.12 2.40 -14.30
CA LYS A 28 -11.01 1.45 -13.66
C LYS A 28 -10.43 1.07 -12.31
N VAL A 29 -11.23 1.20 -11.26
CA VAL A 29 -10.88 0.72 -9.92
C VAL A 29 -10.87 -0.81 -9.93
N LEU A 30 -9.70 -1.40 -9.70
CA LEU A 30 -9.48 -2.84 -9.70
C LEU A 30 -9.72 -3.44 -8.31
N MET A 31 -9.13 -2.81 -7.29
CA MET A 31 -9.22 -3.30 -5.91
C MET A 31 -8.95 -2.20 -4.89
N LEU A 32 -9.56 -2.37 -3.72
CA LEU A 32 -9.20 -1.65 -2.51
C LEU A 32 -8.49 -2.62 -1.57
N ALA A 33 -7.36 -2.21 -1.03
CA ALA A 33 -6.58 -2.97 -0.07
C ALA A 33 -6.00 -2.05 1.00
N TRP A 34 -5.36 -2.65 2.00
CA TRP A 34 -4.70 -1.93 3.09
C TRP A 34 -3.20 -2.07 2.94
N MET A 35 -2.44 -1.03 3.30
CA MET A 35 -0.98 -1.06 3.33
C MET A 35 -0.49 -0.57 4.69
N LYS A 36 0.64 -1.12 5.15
CA LYS A 36 1.44 -0.56 6.25
C LYS A 36 2.60 0.26 5.68
N ARG A 37 3.31 1.00 6.54
CA ARG A 37 4.57 1.68 6.18
C ARG A 37 5.53 0.77 5.42
N ASP A 38 5.76 -0.46 5.91
CA ASP A 38 6.65 -1.43 5.26
C ASP A 38 6.16 -1.88 3.87
N ALA A 39 4.84 -2.03 3.72
CA ALA A 39 4.23 -2.45 2.45
C ALA A 39 4.36 -1.35 1.40
N LEU A 40 4.12 -0.10 1.80
CA LEU A 40 4.24 1.06 0.94
C LEU A 40 5.71 1.31 0.55
N LYS A 41 6.64 1.18 1.51
CA LYS A 41 8.08 1.27 1.23
C LYS A 41 8.51 0.22 0.21
N ARG A 42 8.14 -1.04 0.41
CA ARG A 42 8.43 -2.13 -0.53
C ARG A 42 7.81 -1.90 -1.90
N THR A 43 6.58 -1.38 -1.97
CA THR A 43 5.92 -1.09 -3.25
C THR A 43 6.73 -0.07 -4.07
N VAL A 44 7.29 0.94 -3.41
CA VAL A 44 8.16 1.93 -4.08
C VAL A 44 9.52 1.35 -4.44
N GLU A 45 10.09 0.49 -3.60
CA GLU A 45 11.40 -0.13 -3.83
C GLU A 45 11.38 -1.19 -4.94
N THR A 46 10.33 -2.04 -4.99
CA THR A 46 10.25 -3.15 -5.95
C THR A 46 9.45 -2.82 -7.20
N GLY A 47 8.60 -1.77 -7.16
CA GLY A 47 7.65 -1.48 -8.23
C GLY A 47 6.47 -2.46 -8.30
N GLU A 48 6.38 -3.39 -7.35
CA GLU A 48 5.30 -4.37 -7.26
C GLU A 48 4.28 -3.95 -6.21
N ALA A 49 3.00 -4.21 -6.44
CA ALA A 49 1.98 -3.85 -5.47
C ALA A 49 2.02 -4.77 -4.23
N VAL A 50 2.50 -4.23 -3.10
CA VAL A 50 2.58 -4.95 -1.82
C VAL A 50 1.52 -4.43 -0.85
N TYR A 51 0.67 -5.34 -0.38
CA TYR A 51 -0.43 -5.05 0.52
C TYR A 51 -0.24 -5.69 1.90
N TRP A 52 -1.06 -5.27 2.86
CA TRP A 52 -1.16 -5.83 4.20
C TRP A 52 -2.52 -6.49 4.39
N SER A 53 -2.53 -7.80 4.63
CA SER A 53 -3.76 -8.52 4.99
C SER A 53 -4.03 -8.39 6.48
N ARG A 54 -5.17 -7.79 6.83
CA ARG A 54 -5.63 -7.67 8.23
C ARG A 54 -5.91 -9.03 8.86
N SER A 55 -6.57 -9.93 8.14
CA SER A 55 -6.96 -11.25 8.67
C SER A 55 -5.77 -12.15 8.90
N ARG A 56 -4.79 -12.15 8.00
CA ARG A 56 -3.59 -13.00 8.10
C ARG A 56 -2.43 -12.34 8.84
N ARG A 57 -2.53 -11.03 9.17
CA ARG A 57 -1.47 -10.19 9.76
C ARG A 57 -0.12 -10.38 9.07
N LYS A 58 -0.15 -10.50 7.74
CA LYS A 58 1.03 -10.75 6.89
C LYS A 58 1.03 -9.81 5.69
N LEU A 59 2.23 -9.49 5.21
CA LEU A 59 2.44 -8.82 3.94
C LEU A 59 2.03 -9.76 2.81
N TRP A 60 1.21 -9.28 1.89
CA TRP A 60 0.78 -10.00 0.71
C TRP A 60 1.28 -9.24 -0.52
N ARG A 61 2.19 -9.87 -1.26
CA ARG A 61 2.64 -9.36 -2.56
C ARG A 61 1.66 -9.83 -3.61
N LYS A 62 1.16 -8.90 -4.42
CA LYS A 62 0.40 -9.26 -5.61
C LYS A 62 1.41 -9.45 -6.74
N CYS A 63 1.81 -10.71 -6.93
CA CYS A 63 2.55 -11.15 -8.11
C CYS A 63 1.64 -11.14 -9.35
#